data_AF-A0A1I0LSS7-F1
#
_entry.id   AF-A0A1I0LSS7-F1
#
_cell.length_a   1.000
_cell.length_b   1.000
_cell.length_c   1.000
_cell.angle_alpha   90.00
_cell.angle_beta   90.00
_cell.angle_gamma   90.00
#
_symmetry.space_group_name_H-M   'P 1'
#
loop_
_entity.id
_entity.type
_entity.pdbx_description
1 polymer ?
#
loop_
_entity_poly.entity_id
_entity_poly.type
_entity_poly.pdbx_seq_one_letter_code
_entity_poly.pdbx_strand_id
1 'polypeptide(L)' 'MEIIVALAFVAAVLFAADRLMLLLESHGHVRWRRKGRRRLSEEPTARLDSMLSDHSRR' A
#
# COMPACT_ATOMS: atom_id res chain seq x y z
N MET A 1 32.44 6.28 12.44
CA MET A 1 31.30 5.82 13.26
C MET A 1 30.11 6.78 13.08
N GLU A 2 30.32 8.09 13.25
CA GLU A 2 29.25 9.11 13.10
C GLU A 2 28.56 9.14 11.73
N ILE A 3 29.30 9.00 10.62
CA ILE A 3 28.71 8.99 9.27
C ILE A 3 27.73 7.82 9.10
N ILE A 4 28.05 6.65 9.67
CA ILE A 4 27.20 5.47 9.58
C ILE A 4 25.91 5.69 10.37
N VAL A 5 26.01 6.30 11.55
CA VAL A 5 24.85 6.66 12.38
C VAL A 5 23.98 7.69 11.67
N ALA A 6 24.58 8.72 11.05
CA ALA A 6 23.85 9.71 10.28
C ALA A 6 23.12 9.09 9.09
N LEU A 7 23.77 8.20 8.33
CA LEU A 7 23.15 7.50 7.21
C LEU A 7 22.01 6.58 7.66
N ALA A 8 22.19 5.84 8.76
CA ALA A 8 21.14 5.00 9.33
C ALA A 8 19.93 5.83 9.81
N PHE A 9 20.19 6.98 10.43
CA PHE A 9 19.14 7.90 10.87
C PHE A 9 18.36 8.45 9.68
N VAL A 10 19.04 8.92 8.63
CA VAL A 10 18.39 9.40 7.41
C VAL A 10 17.55 8.29 6.77
N ALA A 11 18.08 7.07 6.67
CA ALA A 11 17.35 5.92 6.12
C ALA A 11 16.09 5.59 6.95
N ALA A 12 16.20 5.61 8.28
CA ALA A 12 15.08 5.37 9.18
C ALA A 12 13.99 6.44 9.05
N VAL A 13 14.38 7.71 8.98
CA VAL A 13 13.45 8.84 8.79
C VAL A 13 12.72 8.73 7.45
N LEU A 14 13.45 8.44 6.36
CA LEU A 14 12.85 8.25 5.03
C LEU A 14 11.87 7.08 5.02
N PHE A 15 12.23 5.97 5.66
CA PHE A 15 11.36 4.80 5.75
C PHE A 15 10.09 5.08 6.57
N ALA A 16 10.23 5.79 7.69
CA ALA A 16 9.09 6.19 8.51
C ALA A 16 8.15 7.15 7.75
N ALA A 17 8.70 8.11 7.01
CA ALA A 17 7.93 9.03 6.19
C ALA A 17 7.16 8.29 5.07
N ASP A 18 7.80 7.34 4.38
CA ASP A 18 7.16 6.52 3.35
C ASP A 18 6.00 5.68 3.93
N ARG A 19 6.23 5.03 5.07
CA ARG A 19 5.19 4.24 5.76
C ARG A 19 4.04 5.11 6.28
N LEU A 20 4.34 6.29 6.82
CA LEU A 20 3.34 7.24 7.27
C LEU A 20 2.50 7.73 6.09
N MET A 21 3.13 8.00 4.94
CA MET A 21 2.43 8.40 3.71
C MET A 21 1.49 7.31 3.19
N LEU A 22 1.90 6.04 3.25
CA LEU A 22 1.04 4.90 2.91
C LEU A 22 -0.14 4.74 3.90
N LEU A 23 0.09 4.99 5.20
CA LEU A 23 -0.97 4.99 6.22
C LEU A 23 -1.97 6.13 6.03
N LEU A 24 -1.48 7.32 5.67
CA LEU A 24 -2.32 8.47 5.32
C LEU A 24 -3.15 8.22 4.06
N GLU A 25 -2.62 7.46 3.10
CA GLU A 25 -3.36 7.00 1.92
C GLU A 25 -4.41 5.94 2.28
N SER A 26 -4.10 4.99 3.18
CA SER A 26 -5.04 3.93 3.59
C SER A 26 -6.21 4.45 4.43
N HIS A 27 -5.98 5.45 5.27
CA HIS A 27 -7.02 6.16 6.03
C HIS A 27 -7.87 7.12 5.17
N GLY A 28 -7.55 7.27 3.87
CA GLY A 28 -8.34 8.09 2.95
C GLY A 28 -8.16 9.60 3.12
N HIS A 29 -7.26 10.06 4.01
CA HIS A 29 -6.98 11.48 4.24
C HIS A 29 -6.19 12.10 3.09
N VAL A 30 -5.32 11.33 2.41
CA VAL A 30 -4.47 11.85 1.35
C VAL A 30 -4.56 10.96 0.11
N ARG A 31 -5.27 11.42 -0.92
CA ARG A 31 -5.33 10.76 -2.24
C ARG A 31 -4.11 11.12 -3.08
N TRP A 32 -2.91 10.73 -2.65
CA TRP A 32 -1.68 11.04 -3.39
C TRP A 32 -1.48 10.11 -4.59
N ARG A 33 -1.54 8.78 -4.38
CA ARG A 33 -1.25 7.79 -5.43
C ARG A 33 -2.46 7.39 -6.27
N ARG A 34 -3.69 7.74 -5.84
CA ARG A 34 -4.97 7.38 -6.49
C ARG A 34 -5.63 8.53 -7.29
N LYS A 35 -4.87 9.48 -7.83
CA LYS A 35 -5.40 10.41 -8.85
C LYS A 35 -5.34 9.81 -10.27
N GLY A 36 -4.60 8.71 -10.48
CA GLY A 36 -4.40 8.07 -11.79
C GLY A 36 -4.94 6.64 -11.97
N ARG A 37 -5.28 5.89 -10.91
CA ARG A 37 -6.01 4.62 -11.09
C ARG A 37 -7.51 4.89 -11.10
N ARG A 38 -8.10 4.72 -12.28
CA ARG A 38 -9.54 4.51 -12.51
C ARG A 38 -10.09 3.68 -11.35
N ARG A 39 -11.15 4.16 -10.68
CA ARG A 39 -11.95 3.35 -9.74
C ARG A 39 -12.29 2.07 -10.51
N LEU A 40 -11.60 0.97 -10.21
CA LEU A 40 -12.05 -0.33 -10.66
C LEU A 40 -13.31 -0.58 -9.84
N SER A 41 -14.43 -0.63 -10.57
CA SER A 41 -15.74 -1.11 -10.11
C SER A 41 -15.54 -2.32 -9.20
N GLU A 42 -16.40 -2.53 -8.21
CA GLU A 42 -16.30 -3.63 -7.22
C GLU A 42 -16.52 -5.03 -7.84
N GLU A 43 -16.88 -5.09 -9.12
CA GLU A 43 -17.15 -6.30 -9.92
C GLU A 43 -15.99 -7.33 -10.05
N PRO A 44 -14.69 -6.99 -10.17
CA PRO A 44 -13.64 -7.98 -10.37
C PRO A 44 -13.28 -8.71 -9.07
N THR A 45 -13.56 -8.11 -7.90
CA THR A 45 -13.38 -8.74 -6.59
C THR A 45 -14.37 -9.89 -6.39
N ALA A 46 -15.64 -9.69 -6.75
CA ALA A 46 -16.66 -10.73 -6.69
C ALA A 46 -16.35 -11.92 -7.62
N ARG A 47 -15.78 -11.64 -8.80
CA ARG A 47 -15.38 -12.69 -9.74
C ARG A 47 -14.16 -13.49 -9.26
N LEU A 48 -13.18 -12.84 -8.62
CA LEU A 48 -12.01 -13.53 -8.07
C LEU A 48 -12.39 -14.42 -6.88
N ASP A 49 -13.32 -13.97 -6.04
CA ASP A 49 -13.82 -14.73 -4.89
C ASP A 49 -14.57 -15.99 -5.34
N SER A 50 -15.37 -15.89 -6.41
CA SER A 50 -16.03 -17.07 -7.02
C SER A 50 -15.04 -18.09 -7.59
N MET A 51 -13.94 -17.64 -8.20
CA MET A 51 -12.91 -18.54 -8.77
C MET A 51 -12.10 -19.26 -7.68
N LEU A 52 -11.79 -18.57 -6.57
CA LEU A 52 -11.09 -19.18 -5.43
C LEU A 52 -12.00 -20.18 -4.69
N SER A 53 -13.28 -19.87 -4.57
CA SER A 53 -14.30 -20.74 -3.98
C SER A 53 -14.49 -22.03 -4.78
N ASP A 54 -14.53 -21.95 -6.11
CA ASP A 54 -14.67 -23.12 -6.99
C ASP A 54 -13.44 -24.03 -6.97
N HIS A 55 -12.24 -23.46 -6.82
CA HIS A 55 -11.01 -24.25 -6.74
C HIS A 55 -10.86 -24.99 -5.41
N SER A 56 -11.37 -24.42 -4.31
CA SER A 56 -11.31 -25.04 -2.98
C SER A 56 -12.33 -26.17 -2.78
N ARG A 57 -13.25 -26.39 -3.74
CA ARG A 57 -14.35 -27.35 -3.62
C ARG A 57 -14.10 -28.69 -4.35
N ARG A 58 -12.95 -28.82 -5.02
CA ARG A 58 -12.43 -30.08 -5.57
C ARG A 58 -11.38 -30.66 -4.65
#